data_AF-A0A2H6HS38-F1
#
_entry.id   AF-A0A2H6HS38-F1
#
_cell.length_a   1.000
_cell.length_b   1.000
_cell.length_c   1.000
_cell.angle_alpha   90.00
_cell.angle_beta   90.00
_cell.angle_gamma   90.00
#
_symmetry.space_group_name_H-M   'P 1'
#
loop_
_entity.id
_entity.type
_entity.pdbx_description
1 polymer ?
#
loop_
_entity_poly.entity_id
_entity_poly.type
_entity_poly.pdbx_seq_one_letter_code
_entity_poly.pdbx_strand_id
1 'polypeptide(L)'
;MPTSKRQIKANRENAKRSTGPRTPKGKAVVRFNAVTHALTALSPFLPGENEEEFQRIQDTLMKEHQPVGEYETLLVERFAHNMWRLRRVPVMTAAVLEYQRLKIEAQDWYEESRKYVCDTLGDLTKGFSEHVTNQHAYDHAMRKHESCLKQAREGIADIGRRISLIVNEGACDKLQRYEGWLERRVIKLRHELDDVQTRRKETGKYQGMTGEN
;
A
#
# COMPACT_ATOMS: atom_id res chain seq x y z
N MET A 1 -25.89 4.81 4.56
CA MET A 1 -26.64 4.24 3.42
C MET A 1 -26.74 2.73 3.61
N PRO A 2 -27.95 2.14 3.69
CA PRO A 2 -28.09 0.69 3.80
C PRO A 2 -27.73 0.00 2.48
N THR A 3 -26.90 -1.05 2.53
CA THR A 3 -26.52 -1.87 1.37
C THR A 3 -27.74 -2.53 0.72
N SER A 4 -27.92 -2.32 -0.58
CA SER A 4 -29.02 -2.91 -1.35
C SER A 4 -28.98 -4.44 -1.34
N LYS A 5 -30.15 -5.10 -1.40
CA LYS A 5 -30.27 -6.56 -1.55
C LYS A 5 -29.46 -7.09 -2.74
N ARG A 6 -29.31 -6.29 -3.80
CA ARG A 6 -28.49 -6.61 -4.98
C ARG A 6 -26.99 -6.67 -4.64
N GLN A 7 -26.51 -5.72 -3.83
CA GLN A 7 -25.13 -5.67 -3.34
C GLN A 7 -24.82 -6.85 -2.41
N ILE A 8 -25.76 -7.22 -1.53
CA ILE A 8 -25.60 -8.37 -0.63
C ILE A 8 -25.50 -9.70 -1.40
N LYS A 9 -26.36 -9.89 -2.42
CA LYS A 9 -26.30 -11.10 -3.27
C LYS A 9 -24.98 -11.18 -4.04
N ALA A 10 -24.55 -10.08 -4.65
CA ALA A 10 -23.27 -10.00 -5.35
C ALA A 10 -22.08 -10.27 -4.41
N ASN A 11 -22.08 -9.71 -3.21
CA ASN A 11 -21.03 -9.95 -2.21
C ASN A 11 -20.98 -11.42 -1.77
N ARG A 12 -22.13 -12.09 -1.60
CA ARG A 12 -22.19 -13.53 -1.29
C ARG A 12 -21.66 -14.40 -2.43
N GLU A 13 -21.97 -14.06 -3.68
CA GLU A 13 -21.45 -14.80 -4.85
C GLU A 13 -19.94 -14.58 -5.03
N ASN A 14 -19.45 -13.35 -4.82
CA ASN A 14 -18.02 -13.04 -4.84
C ASN A 14 -17.26 -13.75 -3.72
N ALA A 15 -17.84 -13.85 -2.52
CA ALA A 15 -17.26 -14.57 -1.40
C ALA A 15 -17.07 -16.08 -1.69
N LYS A 16 -17.95 -16.70 -2.48
CA LYS A 16 -17.79 -18.09 -2.91
C LYS A 16 -16.60 -18.28 -3.86
N ARG A 17 -16.22 -17.24 -4.61
CA ARG A 17 -15.09 -17.24 -5.56
C ARG A 17 -13.77 -16.80 -4.92
N SER A 18 -13.80 -16.03 -3.84
CA SER A 18 -12.63 -15.49 -3.15
C SER A 18 -12.48 -16.10 -1.75
N THR A 19 -12.09 -17.38 -1.69
CA THR A 19 -11.94 -18.10 -0.39
C THR A 19 -10.53 -17.97 0.23
N GLY A 20 -9.67 -17.13 -0.36
CA GLY A 20 -8.29 -16.97 0.06
C GLY A 20 -7.46 -18.26 -0.04
N PRO A 21 -6.17 -18.21 0.30
CA PRO A 21 -5.31 -19.40 0.23
C PRO A 21 -5.64 -20.40 1.34
N ARG A 22 -6.11 -21.59 0.98
CA ARG A 22 -6.49 -22.65 1.95
C ARG A 22 -5.37 -23.66 2.22
N THR A 23 -4.34 -23.69 1.39
CA THR A 23 -3.21 -24.62 1.51
C THR A 23 -2.05 -24.01 2.28
N PRO A 24 -1.22 -24.79 2.99
CA PRO A 24 -0.01 -24.29 3.63
C PRO A 24 0.92 -23.57 2.65
N LYS A 25 1.08 -24.11 1.43
CA LYS A 25 1.84 -23.49 0.34
C LYS A 25 1.24 -22.14 -0.10
N GLY A 26 -0.07 -22.05 -0.29
CA GLY A 26 -0.75 -20.81 -0.65
C GLY A 26 -0.69 -19.76 0.47
N LYS A 27 -0.79 -20.18 1.74
CA LYS A 27 -0.58 -19.30 2.90
C LYS A 27 0.87 -18.82 2.98
N ALA A 28 1.85 -19.67 2.69
CA ALA A 28 3.26 -19.30 2.65
C ALA A 28 3.59 -18.33 1.50
N VAL A 29 2.87 -18.37 0.39
CA VAL A 29 2.99 -17.37 -0.69
C VAL A 29 2.40 -16.03 -0.25
N VAL A 30 1.20 -16.04 0.34
CA VAL A 30 0.50 -14.80 0.74
C VAL A 30 1.06 -14.16 2.00
N ARG A 31 1.76 -14.88 2.88
CA ARG A 31 2.42 -14.29 4.08
C ARG A 31 3.43 -13.21 3.70
N PHE A 32 4.07 -13.35 2.53
CA PHE A 32 5.02 -12.37 2.07
C PHE A 32 4.34 -11.08 1.60
N ASN A 33 3.05 -11.09 1.23
CA ASN A 33 2.35 -9.86 0.84
C ASN A 33 2.37 -8.80 1.95
N ALA A 34 2.24 -9.24 3.22
CA ALA A 34 2.33 -8.37 4.38
C ALA A 34 3.71 -7.69 4.52
N VAL A 35 4.79 -8.38 4.11
CA VAL A 35 6.17 -7.88 4.16
C VAL A 35 6.54 -7.10 2.88
N THR A 36 5.98 -7.49 1.73
CA THR A 36 6.38 -6.98 0.42
C THR A 36 5.72 -5.65 0.05
N HIS A 37 4.44 -5.44 0.40
CA HIS A 37 3.77 -4.14 0.15
C HIS A 37 3.42 -3.38 1.42
N ALA A 38 3.55 -3.99 2.60
CA ALA A 38 3.34 -3.37 3.90
C ALA A 38 1.93 -2.81 4.24
N LEU A 39 1.02 -2.66 3.27
CA LEU A 39 -0.38 -2.22 3.47
C LEU A 39 -1.12 -3.04 4.55
N THR A 40 -0.80 -4.32 4.70
CA THR A 40 -1.43 -5.22 5.70
C THR A 40 -0.41 -5.81 6.67
N ALA A 41 0.78 -5.21 6.77
CA ALA A 41 1.79 -5.65 7.73
C ALA A 41 1.19 -5.71 9.14
N LEU A 42 1.42 -6.85 9.81
CA LEU A 42 1.13 -7.02 11.23
C LEU A 42 2.14 -6.24 12.08
N SER A 43 3.35 -6.04 11.57
CA SER A 43 4.34 -5.14 12.17
C SER A 43 3.85 -3.69 12.06
N PRO A 44 3.83 -2.93 13.15
CA PRO A 44 3.53 -1.51 13.11
C PRO A 44 4.61 -0.71 12.37
N PHE A 45 5.79 -1.28 12.14
CA PHE A 45 6.92 -0.58 11.51
C PHE A 45 7.42 -1.29 10.26
N LEU A 46 7.77 -0.47 9.27
CA LEU A 46 8.52 -0.88 8.08
C LEU A 46 10.00 -0.50 8.23
N PRO A 47 10.90 -1.19 7.51
CA PRO A 47 12.30 -0.77 7.45
C PRO A 47 12.41 0.70 7.02
N GLY A 48 13.09 1.52 7.82
CA GLY A 48 13.27 2.96 7.58
C GLY A 48 12.20 3.87 8.19
N GLU A 49 11.16 3.32 8.84
CA GLU A 49 10.21 4.12 9.60
C GLU A 49 10.76 4.51 10.98
N ASN A 50 10.41 5.72 11.42
CA ASN A 50 10.84 6.25 12.71
C ASN A 50 9.87 5.82 13.81
N GLU A 51 10.27 4.81 14.58
CA GLU A 51 9.51 4.31 15.75
C GLU A 51 9.26 5.41 16.80
N GLU A 52 10.21 6.33 17.00
CA GLU A 52 10.02 7.46 17.92
C GLU A 52 8.92 8.41 17.42
N GLU A 53 8.78 8.60 16.11
CA GLU A 53 7.71 9.43 15.56
C GLU A 53 6.34 8.81 15.79
N PHE A 54 6.24 7.50 15.60
CA PHE A 54 5.03 6.77 15.95
C PHE A 54 4.73 6.86 17.45
N GLN A 55 5.74 6.67 18.31
CA GLN A 55 5.57 6.79 19.75
C GLN A 55 5.09 8.19 20.12
N ARG A 56 5.65 9.25 19.52
CA ARG A 56 5.17 10.63 19.71
C ARG A 56 3.70 10.80 19.34
N ILE A 57 3.23 10.20 18.25
CA ILE A 57 1.82 10.23 17.87
C ILE A 57 0.96 9.50 18.89
N GLN A 58 1.39 8.31 19.30
CA GLN A 58 0.67 7.52 20.30
C GLN A 58 0.57 8.27 21.63
N ASP A 59 1.69 8.82 22.13
CA ASP A 59 1.75 9.61 23.36
C ASP A 59 0.88 10.86 23.29
N THR A 60 0.87 11.53 22.14
CA THR A 60 0.03 12.70 21.91
C THR A 60 -1.44 12.32 22.00
N LEU A 61 -1.87 11.26 21.30
CA LEU A 61 -3.25 10.78 21.34
C LEU A 61 -3.66 10.28 22.73
N MET A 62 -2.76 9.62 23.46
CA MET A 62 -2.99 9.22 24.84
C MET A 62 -3.22 10.43 25.75
N LYS A 63 -2.43 11.49 25.60
CA LYS A 63 -2.57 12.75 26.36
C LYS A 63 -3.84 13.52 25.99
N GLU A 64 -4.19 13.56 24.71
CA GLU A 64 -5.39 14.25 24.23
C GLU A 64 -6.67 13.57 24.71
N HIS A 65 -6.73 12.24 24.58
CA HIS A 65 -7.95 11.49 24.88
C HIS A 65 -8.07 11.06 26.34
N GLN A 66 -6.98 10.98 27.10
CA GLN A 66 -6.97 10.56 28.51
C GLN A 66 -7.84 9.31 28.75
N PRO A 67 -7.53 8.19 28.07
CA PRO A 67 -8.35 6.99 28.14
C PRO A 67 -8.39 6.44 29.57
N VAL A 68 -9.56 5.95 29.98
CA VAL A 68 -9.73 5.28 31.29
C VAL A 68 -10.06 3.81 31.07
N GLY A 69 -9.23 2.94 31.66
CA GLY A 69 -9.36 1.50 31.54
C GLY A 69 -8.95 0.95 30.17
N GLU A 70 -8.85 -0.38 30.10
CA GLU A 70 -8.25 -1.08 28.95
C GLU A 70 -8.98 -0.83 27.63
N TYR A 71 -10.31 -0.69 27.66
CA TYR A 71 -11.10 -0.54 26.45
C TYR A 71 -10.83 0.77 25.73
N GLU A 72 -10.84 1.89 26.45
CA GLU A 72 -10.53 3.20 25.86
C GLU A 72 -9.08 3.26 25.40
N THR A 73 -8.14 2.71 26.19
CA THR A 73 -6.73 2.63 25.81
C THR A 73 -6.57 1.89 24.49
N LEU A 74 -7.22 0.74 24.33
CA LEU A 74 -7.20 -0.03 23.09
C LEU A 74 -7.77 0.76 21.90
N LEU A 75 -8.81 1.57 22.11
CA LEU A 75 -9.36 2.41 21.05
C LEU A 75 -8.37 3.50 20.60
N VAL A 76 -7.70 4.16 21.56
CA VAL A 76 -6.66 5.16 21.29
C VAL A 76 -5.47 4.54 20.56
N GLU A 77 -4.99 3.38 21.01
CA GLU A 77 -3.90 2.65 20.35
C GLU A 77 -4.28 2.29 18.91
N ARG A 78 -5.48 1.76 18.69
CA ARG A 78 -5.97 1.43 17.35
C ARG A 78 -6.08 2.68 16.49
N PHE A 79 -6.49 3.81 17.06
CA PHE A 79 -6.56 5.07 16.35
C PHE A 79 -5.15 5.48 15.87
N ALA A 80 -4.15 5.50 16.75
CA ALA A 80 -2.76 5.79 16.42
C ALA A 80 -2.21 4.89 15.29
N HIS A 81 -2.43 3.58 15.39
CA HIS A 81 -1.99 2.61 14.37
C HIS A 81 -2.64 2.86 13.00
N ASN A 82 -3.94 3.20 12.95
CA ASN A 82 -4.61 3.48 11.68
C ASN A 82 -4.16 4.81 11.08
N MET A 83 -3.91 5.83 11.91
CA MET A 83 -3.32 7.09 11.44
C MET A 83 -1.92 6.87 10.87
N TRP A 84 -1.08 6.06 11.53
CA TRP A 84 0.25 5.72 11.04
C TRP A 84 0.20 5.03 9.68
N ARG A 85 -0.68 4.03 9.54
CA ARG A 85 -0.88 3.34 8.26
C ARG A 85 -1.41 4.26 7.16
N LEU A 86 -2.24 5.25 7.50
CA LEU A 86 -2.77 6.22 6.54
C LEU A 86 -1.65 7.10 5.97
N ARG A 87 -0.68 7.51 6.80
CA ARG A 87 0.50 8.29 6.35
C ARG A 87 1.36 7.56 5.32
N ARG A 88 1.33 6.23 5.29
CA ARG A 88 2.08 5.43 4.30
C ARG A 88 1.49 5.53 2.90
N VAL A 89 0.18 5.73 2.77
CA VAL A 89 -0.50 5.58 1.48
C VAL A 89 0.02 6.57 0.43
N PRO A 90 0.18 7.88 0.73
CA PRO A 90 0.76 8.81 -0.24
C PRO A 90 2.19 8.44 -0.67
N VAL A 91 3.03 7.98 0.27
CA VAL A 91 4.41 7.54 -0.01
C VAL A 91 4.42 6.33 -0.94
N MET A 92 3.55 5.35 -0.68
CA MET A 92 3.40 4.16 -1.51
C MET A 92 2.82 4.48 -2.89
N THR A 93 1.90 5.44 -2.98
CA THR A 93 1.38 5.93 -4.26
C THR A 93 2.48 6.58 -5.08
N ALA A 94 3.26 7.49 -4.47
CA ALA A 94 4.40 8.12 -5.12
C ALA A 94 5.43 7.08 -5.60
N ALA A 95 5.71 6.08 -4.77
CA ALA A 95 6.60 4.96 -5.12
C ALA A 95 6.13 4.22 -6.39
N VAL A 96 4.84 3.87 -6.46
CA VAL A 96 4.24 3.20 -7.62
C VAL A 96 4.34 4.07 -8.86
N LEU A 97 4.03 5.36 -8.75
CA LEU A 97 4.10 6.29 -9.87
C LEU A 97 5.54 6.47 -10.38
N GLU A 98 6.52 6.58 -9.49
CA GLU A 98 7.93 6.69 -9.87
C GLU A 98 8.42 5.42 -10.57
N TYR A 99 8.04 4.25 -10.06
CA TYR A 99 8.32 2.99 -10.74
C TYR A 99 7.72 2.93 -12.15
N GLN A 100 6.46 3.36 -12.31
CA GLN A 100 5.82 3.40 -13.63
C GLN A 100 6.50 4.38 -14.58
N ARG A 101 6.89 5.57 -14.09
CA ARG A 101 7.65 6.56 -14.86
C ARG A 101 8.95 5.96 -15.38
N LEU A 102 9.74 5.33 -14.51
CA LEU A 102 11.02 4.68 -14.88
C LEU A 102 10.82 3.51 -15.85
N LYS A 103 9.74 2.74 -15.69
CA LYS A 103 9.41 1.64 -16.59
C LYS A 103 9.07 2.14 -18.00
N ILE A 104 8.28 3.21 -18.10
CA ILE A 104 7.94 3.85 -19.37
C ILE A 104 9.21 4.42 -20.01
N GLU A 105 10.02 5.17 -19.25
CA GLU A 105 11.27 5.74 -19.76
C GLU A 105 12.25 4.65 -20.25
N ALA A 106 12.36 3.54 -19.52
CA ALA A 106 13.15 2.39 -19.96
C ALA A 106 12.63 1.82 -21.29
N GLN A 107 11.30 1.70 -21.44
CA GLN A 107 10.69 1.22 -22.67
C GLN A 107 10.94 2.17 -23.85
N ASP A 108 10.81 3.49 -23.63
CA ASP A 108 11.08 4.50 -24.65
C ASP A 108 12.53 4.42 -25.15
N TRP A 109 13.49 4.26 -24.23
CA TRP A 109 14.91 4.07 -24.59
C TRP A 109 15.17 2.76 -25.33
N TYR A 110 14.45 1.69 -24.97
CA TYR A 110 14.54 0.42 -25.70
C TYR A 110 14.01 0.55 -27.13
N GLU A 111 12.87 1.22 -27.30
CA GLU A 111 12.29 1.51 -28.62
C GLU A 111 13.19 2.46 -29.45
N GLU A 112 13.84 3.43 -28.80
CA GLU A 112 14.86 4.26 -29.44
C GLU A 112 16.03 3.42 -29.96
N SER A 113 16.52 2.46 -29.15
CA SER A 113 17.61 1.55 -29.57
C SER A 113 17.22 0.73 -30.80
N ARG A 114 15.96 0.30 -30.88
CA ARG A 114 15.42 -0.50 -32.00
C ARG A 114 15.44 0.25 -33.33
N LYS A 115 15.44 1.59 -33.34
CA LYS A 115 15.56 2.40 -34.58
C LYS A 115 16.89 2.17 -35.29
N TYR A 116 17.91 1.74 -34.56
CA TYR A 116 19.25 1.49 -35.07
C TYR A 116 19.49 0.01 -35.36
N VAL A 117 18.46 -0.85 -35.28
CA VAL A 117 18.54 -2.27 -35.62
C VAL A 117 17.81 -2.47 -36.95
N CYS A 118 18.50 -2.99 -37.95
CA CYS A 118 17.85 -3.50 -39.15
C CYS A 118 17.88 -5.02 -39.17
N ASP A 119 16.74 -5.62 -39.54
CA ASP A 119 16.66 -7.04 -39.82
C ASP A 119 17.25 -7.26 -41.20
N THR A 120 18.50 -7.72 -41.25
CA THR A 120 18.98 -8.31 -42.49
C THR A 120 18.31 -9.67 -42.66
N LEU A 121 17.60 -9.86 -43.78
CA LEU A 121 17.25 -11.19 -44.26
C LEU A 121 18.57 -11.92 -44.53
N GLY A 122 19.06 -12.62 -43.50
CA GLY A 122 20.11 -13.60 -43.66
C GLY A 122 19.64 -14.69 -44.62
N ASP A 123 20.58 -15.36 -45.28
CA ASP A 123 20.33 -16.64 -45.95
C ASP A 123 19.29 -17.44 -45.16
N LEU A 124 18.25 -17.96 -45.83
CA LEU A 124 17.15 -18.73 -45.18
C LEU A 124 17.65 -19.89 -44.30
N THR A 125 18.93 -20.26 -44.45
CA THR A 125 19.65 -21.29 -43.69
C THR A 125 20.41 -20.77 -42.45
N LYS A 126 20.63 -19.46 -42.29
CA LYS A 126 21.42 -18.85 -41.20
C LYS A 126 20.59 -18.10 -40.14
N GLY A 127 19.29 -17.93 -40.35
CA GLY A 127 18.40 -17.25 -39.41
C GLY A 127 18.51 -15.72 -39.47
N PHE A 128 17.58 -15.04 -38.79
CA PHE A 128 17.59 -13.58 -38.66
C PHE A 128 18.84 -13.13 -37.91
N SER A 129 19.67 -12.31 -38.56
CA SER A 129 20.74 -11.58 -37.88
C SER A 129 20.37 -10.11 -37.78
N GLU A 130 20.23 -9.62 -36.55
CA GLU A 130 20.08 -8.20 -36.26
C GLU A 130 21.40 -7.48 -36.56
N HIS A 131 21.34 -6.47 -37.44
CA HIS A 131 22.48 -5.62 -37.75
C HIS A 131 22.25 -4.22 -37.18
N VAL A 132 23.22 -3.71 -36.42
CA VAL A 132 23.13 -2.37 -35.83
C VAL A 132 23.69 -1.33 -36.80
N THR A 133 22.82 -0.46 -37.31
CA THR A 133 23.16 0.57 -38.31
C THR A 133 23.95 1.74 -37.72
N ASN A 134 23.79 2.01 -36.42
CA ASN A 134 24.55 3.01 -35.69
C ASN A 134 24.87 2.52 -34.27
N GLN A 135 26.07 1.96 -34.10
CA GLN A 135 26.50 1.36 -32.83
C GLN A 135 26.51 2.38 -31.67
N HIS A 136 26.99 3.60 -31.91
CA HIS A 136 27.10 4.59 -30.83
C HIS A 136 25.74 5.03 -30.29
N ALA A 137 24.77 5.27 -31.19
CA ALA A 137 23.42 5.66 -30.81
C ALA A 137 22.67 4.51 -30.13
N TYR A 138 22.85 3.27 -30.63
CA TYR A 138 22.34 2.06 -30.00
C TYR A 138 22.88 1.88 -28.57
N ASP A 139 24.20 1.95 -28.37
CA ASP A 139 24.84 1.78 -27.06
C ASP A 139 24.43 2.89 -26.09
N HIS A 140 24.23 4.12 -26.57
CA HIS A 140 23.71 5.21 -25.74
C HIS A 140 22.29 4.91 -25.27
N ALA A 141 21.39 4.53 -26.18
CA ALA A 141 20.01 4.20 -25.85
C ALA A 141 19.92 3.00 -24.89
N MET A 142 20.70 1.94 -25.12
CA MET A 142 20.75 0.77 -24.25
C MET A 142 21.29 1.10 -22.85
N ARG A 143 22.33 1.94 -22.74
CA ARG A 143 22.82 2.40 -21.42
C ARG A 143 21.75 3.17 -20.64
N LYS A 144 20.96 4.00 -21.33
CA LYS A 144 19.85 4.73 -20.70
C LYS A 144 18.73 3.78 -20.25
N HIS A 145 18.34 2.83 -21.10
CA HIS A 145 17.41 1.76 -20.75
C HIS A 145 17.84 1.01 -19.48
N GLU A 146 19.09 0.53 -19.44
CA GLU A 146 19.64 -0.19 -18.28
C GLU A 146 19.68 0.69 -17.03
N SER A 147 20.05 1.97 -17.16
CA SER A 147 20.02 2.93 -16.06
C SER A 147 18.63 3.09 -15.45
N CYS A 148 17.58 3.23 -16.27
CA CYS A 148 16.20 3.31 -15.78
C CYS A 148 15.78 2.03 -15.05
N LEU A 149 16.13 0.86 -15.58
CA LEU A 149 15.86 -0.43 -14.92
C LEU A 149 16.60 -0.59 -13.59
N LYS A 150 17.83 -0.06 -13.49
CA LYS A 150 18.60 -0.02 -12.24
C LYS A 150 17.92 0.87 -11.21
N GLN A 151 17.56 2.10 -11.59
CA GLN A 151 16.86 3.04 -10.72
C GLN A 151 15.52 2.47 -10.22
N ALA A 152 14.81 1.71 -11.06
CA ALA A 152 13.55 1.05 -10.68
C ALA A 152 13.72 -0.04 -9.61
N ARG A 153 14.96 -0.48 -9.32
CA ARG A 153 15.31 -1.46 -8.28
C ARG A 153 15.94 -0.81 -7.05
N GLU A 154 16.01 0.51 -7.01
CA GLU A 154 16.65 1.27 -5.94
C GLU A 154 15.67 2.28 -5.32
N GLY A 155 15.99 2.76 -4.11
CA GLY A 155 15.24 3.81 -3.42
C GLY A 155 13.74 3.55 -3.30
N ILE A 156 12.95 4.63 -3.45
CA ILE A 156 11.49 4.58 -3.35
C ILE A 156 10.84 3.80 -4.52
N ALA A 157 11.48 3.76 -5.69
CA ALA A 157 10.95 3.06 -6.86
C ALA A 157 10.90 1.54 -6.65
N ASP A 158 11.83 0.95 -5.89
CA ASP A 158 11.78 -0.49 -5.57
C ASP A 158 10.53 -0.84 -4.75
N ILE A 159 10.05 0.06 -3.88
CA ILE A 159 8.79 -0.12 -3.14
C ILE A 159 7.64 -0.17 -4.15
N GLY A 160 7.60 0.77 -5.10
CA GLY A 160 6.60 0.80 -6.17
C GLY A 160 6.61 -0.48 -7.02
N ARG A 161 7.80 -0.92 -7.44
CA ARG A 161 8.02 -2.17 -8.18
C ARG A 161 7.44 -3.37 -7.44
N ARG A 162 7.76 -3.51 -6.16
CA ARG A 162 7.27 -4.59 -5.29
C ARG A 162 5.75 -4.57 -5.14
N ILE A 163 5.15 -3.40 -4.96
CA ILE A 163 3.69 -3.23 -4.91
C ILE A 163 3.07 -3.67 -6.25
N SER A 164 3.59 -3.18 -7.37
CA SER A 164 3.09 -3.51 -8.71
C SER A 164 3.20 -5.01 -9.03
N LEU A 165 4.24 -5.71 -8.58
CA LEU A 165 4.39 -7.16 -8.78
C LEU A 165 3.32 -8.00 -8.06
N ILE A 166 2.79 -7.51 -6.93
CA ILE A 166 1.75 -8.23 -6.17
C ILE A 166 0.36 -7.85 -6.65
N VAL A 167 0.19 -6.57 -6.97
CA VAL A 167 -1.12 -6.01 -7.31
C VAL A 167 -1.46 -6.25 -8.77
N ASN A 168 -0.45 -6.53 -9.62
CA ASN A 168 -0.52 -6.50 -11.08
C ASN A 168 -0.99 -5.12 -11.55
N GLU A 169 -2.19 -5.04 -12.13
CA GLU A 169 -2.81 -3.80 -12.58
C GLU A 169 -3.64 -3.14 -11.47
N GLY A 170 -3.74 -1.81 -11.52
CA GLY A 170 -4.54 -1.03 -10.56
C GLY A 170 -3.89 -0.89 -9.18
N ALA A 171 -2.56 -0.80 -9.11
CA ALA A 171 -1.85 -0.52 -7.86
C ALA A 171 -2.35 0.77 -7.18
N CYS A 172 -2.47 1.86 -7.94
CA CYS A 172 -3.03 3.11 -7.45
C CYS A 172 -4.49 2.94 -6.97
N ASP A 173 -5.34 2.24 -7.72
CA ASP A 173 -6.74 1.99 -7.31
C ASP A 173 -6.84 1.21 -6.01
N LYS A 174 -5.95 0.20 -5.80
CA LYS A 174 -5.92 -0.54 -4.55
C LYS A 174 -5.45 0.33 -3.39
N LEU A 175 -4.45 1.18 -3.61
CA LEU A 175 -3.97 2.14 -2.62
C LEU A 175 -5.09 3.13 -2.24
N GLN A 176 -5.80 3.68 -3.22
CA GLN A 176 -6.92 4.60 -2.99
C GLN A 176 -8.08 3.94 -2.24
N ARG A 177 -8.43 2.68 -2.57
CA ARG A 177 -9.45 1.93 -1.81
C ARG A 177 -9.02 1.66 -0.37
N TYR A 178 -7.73 1.37 -0.18
CA TYR A 178 -7.15 1.11 1.13
C TYR A 178 -7.08 2.38 1.98
N GLU A 179 -6.70 3.51 1.39
CA GLU A 179 -6.78 4.85 1.99
C GLU A 179 -8.20 5.14 2.48
N GLY A 180 -9.20 5.06 1.60
CA GLY A 180 -10.58 5.31 1.98
C GLY A 180 -11.10 4.32 3.04
N TRP A 181 -10.59 3.09 3.08
CA TRP A 181 -10.89 2.14 4.16
C TRP A 181 -10.29 2.58 5.50
N LEU A 182 -9.03 3.02 5.51
CA LEU A 182 -8.34 3.55 6.69
C LEU A 182 -9.02 4.82 7.20
N GLU A 183 -9.35 5.77 6.32
CA GLU A 183 -10.05 7.00 6.69
C GLU A 183 -11.38 6.72 7.39
N ARG A 184 -12.20 5.83 6.80
CA ARG A 184 -13.46 5.40 7.44
C ARG A 184 -13.21 4.70 8.77
N ARG A 185 -12.13 3.91 8.88
CA ARG A 185 -11.79 3.22 10.13
C ARG A 185 -11.35 4.20 11.22
N VAL A 186 -10.57 5.21 10.87
CA VAL A 186 -10.14 6.32 11.75
C VAL A 186 -11.37 7.07 12.27
N ILE A 187 -12.27 7.50 11.38
CA ILE A 187 -13.49 8.21 11.76
C ILE A 187 -14.34 7.36 12.72
N LYS A 188 -14.51 6.07 12.41
CA LYS A 188 -15.28 5.17 13.27
C LYS A 188 -14.65 5.01 14.66
N LEU A 189 -13.33 4.84 14.75
CA LEU A 189 -12.64 4.70 16.03
C LEU A 189 -12.76 5.95 16.89
N ARG A 190 -12.66 7.13 16.25
CA ARG A 190 -12.87 8.42 16.94
C ARG A 190 -14.27 8.52 17.53
N HIS A 191 -15.31 8.28 16.73
CA HIS A 191 -16.69 8.32 17.22
C HIS A 191 -16.95 7.32 18.34
N GLU A 192 -16.43 6.10 18.20
CA GLU A 192 -16.58 5.07 19.22
C GLU A 192 -15.92 5.46 20.55
N LEU A 193 -14.75 6.10 20.49
CA LEU A 193 -14.06 6.64 21.66
C LEU A 193 -14.86 7.79 22.29
N ASP A 194 -15.32 8.76 21.48
CA ASP A 194 -16.13 9.89 21.94
C ASP A 194 -17.43 9.41 22.62
N ASP A 195 -18.09 8.38 22.07
CA ASP A 195 -19.31 7.79 22.62
C ASP A 195 -19.08 7.12 23.99
N VAL A 196 -17.97 6.39 24.14
CA VAL A 196 -17.60 5.74 25.40
C VAL A 196 -17.29 6.78 26.47
N GLN A 197 -16.50 7.79 26.10
CA GLN A 197 -16.10 8.86 27.02
C GLN A 197 -17.28 9.74 27.44
N THR A 198 -18.22 9.99 26.54
CA THR A 198 -19.46 10.72 26.85
C THR A 198 -20.32 9.96 27.85
N ARG A 199 -20.57 8.66 27.60
CA ARG A 199 -21.31 7.79 28.53
C ARG A 199 -20.66 7.69 29.90
N ARG A 200 -19.33 7.66 29.96
CA ARG A 200 -18.58 7.71 31.22
C ARG A 200 -18.81 9.02 31.97
N LYS A 201 -18.70 10.17 31.29
CA LYS A 201 -18.94 11.50 31.88
C LYS A 201 -20.37 11.63 32.42
N GLU A 202 -21.36 11.11 31.70
CA GLU A 202 -22.75 11.08 32.14
C GLU A 202 -22.93 10.21 33.39
N THR A 203 -22.40 8.98 33.36
CA THR A 203 -22.48 8.05 34.49
C THR A 203 -21.80 8.62 35.75
N GLY A 204 -20.64 9.25 35.60
CA GLY A 204 -19.94 9.93 36.69
C GLY A 204 -20.71 11.12 37.28
N LYS A 205 -21.45 11.88 36.46
CA LYS A 205 -22.32 12.97 36.94
C LYS A 205 -23.49 12.43 37.79
N TYR A 206 -24.12 11.35 37.36
CA TYR A 206 -25.23 10.74 38.11
C TYR A 206 -24.79 10.18 39.48
N GLN A 207 -23.61 9.55 39.55
CA GLN A 207 -23.06 9.05 40.82
C GLN A 207 -22.68 10.17 41.79
N GLY A 208 -22.22 11.33 41.29
CA GLY A 208 -21.95 12.51 42.10
C GLY A 208 -23.20 13.15 42.71
N MET A 209 -24.33 13.16 41.99
CA MET A 209 -25.61 13.69 42.49
C MET A 209 -26.28 12.80 43.55
N THR A 210 -25.97 11.51 43.59
CA THR A 210 -26.54 10.56 44.58
C THR A 210 -25.73 10.46 45.87
N GLY A 211 -24.55 11.07 45.95
CA GLY A 211 -23.65 11.03 47.11
C GLY A 211 -23.75 12.23 48.05
N GLU A 212 -24.58 13.23 47.71
CA GLU A 212 -24.93 14.36 48.60
C GLU A 212 -26.32 14.10 49.20
N ASN A 213 -26.38 13.26 50.25
CA ASN A 213 -27.50 13.18 51.21
C ASN A 213 -27.02 12.58 52.52
#